data_AF-A0AAV7Z994-F1
#
_entry.id   AF-A0AAV7Z994-F1
#
_cell.length_a   1.000
_cell.length_b   1.000
_cell.length_c   1.000
_cell.angle_alpha   90.00
_cell.angle_beta   90.00
_cell.angle_gamma   90.00
#
_symmetry.space_group_name_H-M   'P 1'
#
loop_
_entity.id
_entity.type
_entity.pdbx_description
1 polymer ?
#
loop_
_entity_poly.entity_id
_entity_poly.type
_entity_poly.pdbx_seq_one_letter_code
_entity_poly.pdbx_strand_id
1 'polypeptide(L)'
;MNLIIHPIFIRQFYLELPNISTINKQHYYLLLILLVCYLIAFVCASFSSPGIITKNNYMKYIKIYPNENQIYLPTVCSTCKLKQPARSNHCTFTNKCIAKYDHYCSWLMNPIGERNLRFFIFHLFVMLVLYCYYSFLCAIILVFKLKMNGVFDFVYYNNKSDYTKDIGISLIFSFLDGECKTFFNFAIFFTLLSLITFALFANHCLKIIQNITTHENFIFIQLKTDLEKNNINNVKNNDHDQKIMKKKKNNNKKKKKKLRKKNVSIYKNTNNQSDDSQFTKKSQTTSTTSKSIMTRKKKKKHIQINFKNGIQNKEQIDLQKCKKFYNKGWLKNLIQVFFPPSINN
;
A
#
# COMPACT_ATOMS: atom_id res chain seq x y z
N MET A 1 -11.19 16.76 -10.97
CA MET A 1 -12.06 16.96 -9.80
C MET A 1 -11.49 17.99 -8.84
N ASN A 2 -10.42 17.71 -8.07
CA ASN A 2 -9.91 18.62 -7.01
C ASN A 2 -9.77 20.09 -7.42
N LEU A 3 -9.20 20.42 -8.58
CA LEU A 3 -9.02 21.82 -9.02
C LEU A 3 -10.33 22.65 -9.07
N ILE A 4 -11.50 22.03 -9.17
CA ILE A 4 -12.80 22.70 -9.23
C ILE A 4 -13.34 23.05 -7.82
N ILE A 5 -12.98 22.30 -6.77
CA ILE A 5 -13.54 22.53 -5.43
C ILE A 5 -12.95 23.77 -4.75
N HIS A 6 -11.70 24.12 -5.05
CA HIS A 6 -11.03 25.29 -4.48
C HIS A 6 -11.70 26.62 -4.83
N PRO A 7 -11.97 26.97 -6.11
CA PRO A 7 -12.65 28.22 -6.45
C PRO A 7 -14.11 28.25 -5.95
N ILE A 8 -14.81 27.12 -5.92
CA ILE A 8 -16.16 27.05 -5.33
C ILE A 8 -16.12 27.37 -3.83
N PHE A 9 -15.20 26.74 -3.09
CA PHE A 9 -15.03 27.02 -1.66
C PHE A 9 -14.66 28.48 -1.40
N ILE A 10 -13.68 29.04 -2.13
CA ILE A 10 -13.24 30.43 -1.97
C ILE A 10 -14.36 31.42 -2.31
N ARG A 11 -15.17 31.16 -3.35
CA ARG A 11 -16.36 31.96 -3.66
C ARG A 11 -17.38 31.91 -2.53
N GLN A 12 -17.70 30.72 -2.01
CA GLN A 12 -18.68 30.58 -0.94
C GLN A 12 -18.18 31.23 0.37
N PHE A 13 -16.90 31.08 0.69
CA PHE A 13 -16.26 31.74 1.83
C PHE A 13 -16.31 33.27 1.71
N TYR A 14 -16.00 33.82 0.54
CA TYR A 14 -16.05 35.26 0.29
C TYR A 14 -17.44 35.86 0.51
N LEU A 15 -18.50 35.13 0.14
CA LEU A 15 -19.89 35.56 0.34
C LEU A 15 -20.33 35.62 1.81
N GLU A 16 -19.67 34.90 2.72
CA GLU A 16 -19.95 34.98 4.16
C GLU A 16 -19.14 36.06 4.89
N LEU A 17 -18.08 36.61 4.29
CA LEU A 17 -17.22 37.63 4.93
C LEU A 17 -17.99 38.86 5.47
N PRO A 18 -19.03 39.39 4.80
CA PRO A 18 -19.81 40.51 5.34
C PRO A 18 -20.65 40.12 6.57
N ASN A 19 -21.02 38.84 6.69
CA ASN A 19 -21.93 38.34 7.72
C ASN A 19 -21.21 38.04 9.05
N ILE A 20 -19.87 37.93 9.03
CA ILE A 20 -19.08 37.37 10.13
C ILE A 20 -17.99 38.35 10.54
N SER A 21 -18.33 39.27 11.45
CA SER A 21 -17.44 40.31 11.98
C SER A 21 -16.12 39.77 12.57
N THR A 22 -16.10 38.53 13.05
CA THR A 22 -14.92 37.86 13.58
C THR A 22 -13.88 37.46 12.51
N ILE A 23 -14.27 37.35 11.23
CA ILE A 23 -13.36 36.89 10.16
C ILE A 23 -12.74 38.09 9.45
N ASN A 24 -11.49 38.39 9.78
CA ASN A 24 -10.71 39.41 9.10
C ASN A 24 -10.50 39.07 7.60
N LYS A 25 -10.63 40.07 6.71
CA LYS A 25 -10.35 39.98 5.26
C LYS A 25 -8.96 39.37 4.95
N GLN A 26 -8.00 39.46 5.86
CA GLN A 26 -6.71 38.76 5.80
C GLN A 26 -6.85 37.25 5.52
N HIS A 27 -7.88 36.57 6.03
CA HIS A 27 -8.11 35.15 5.78
C HIS A 27 -8.33 34.82 4.30
N TYR A 28 -8.95 35.74 3.52
CA TYR A 28 -9.16 35.59 2.08
C TYR A 28 -7.85 35.69 1.29
N TYR A 29 -7.00 36.67 1.61
CA TYR A 29 -5.67 36.77 1.00
C TYR A 29 -4.79 35.55 1.34
N LEU A 30 -4.86 35.04 2.57
CA LEU A 30 -4.18 33.81 2.97
C LEU A 30 -4.69 32.57 2.22
N LEU A 31 -6.01 32.46 1.97
CA LEU A 31 -6.58 31.40 1.11
C LEU A 31 -6.01 31.45 -0.31
N LEU A 32 -5.91 32.64 -0.92
CA LEU A 32 -5.33 32.81 -2.25
C LEU A 32 -3.84 32.45 -2.29
N ILE A 33 -3.06 32.90 -1.30
CA ILE A 33 -1.63 32.56 -1.18
C ILE A 33 -1.45 31.05 -1.04
N LEU A 34 -2.19 30.38 -0.15
CA LEU A 34 -2.10 28.94 0.05
C LEU A 34 -2.53 28.15 -1.19
N LEU A 35 -3.53 28.63 -1.95
CA LEU A 35 -3.92 28.03 -3.23
C LEU A 35 -2.82 28.19 -4.30
N VAL A 36 -2.20 29.37 -4.41
CA VAL A 36 -1.07 29.60 -5.33
C VAL A 36 0.11 28.70 -4.97
N CYS A 37 0.48 28.59 -3.67
CA CYS A 37 1.50 27.67 -3.20
C CYS A 37 1.16 26.20 -3.52
N TYR A 38 -0.10 25.78 -3.37
CA TYR A 38 -0.57 24.44 -3.73
C TYR A 38 -0.43 24.15 -5.23
N LEU A 39 -0.83 25.09 -6.08
CA LEU A 39 -0.72 24.98 -7.54
C LEU A 39 0.74 24.93 -7.99
N ILE A 40 1.61 25.79 -7.45
CA ILE A 40 3.06 25.75 -7.71
C ILE A 40 3.64 24.40 -7.27
N ALA A 41 3.30 23.90 -6.09
CA ALA A 41 3.79 22.61 -5.60
C ALA A 41 3.30 21.44 -6.47
N PHE A 42 2.04 21.47 -6.94
CA PHE A 42 1.46 20.50 -7.86
C PHE A 42 2.19 20.49 -9.22
N VAL A 43 2.42 21.67 -9.81
CA VAL A 43 3.18 21.83 -11.06
C VAL A 43 4.61 21.31 -10.90
N CYS A 44 5.32 21.73 -9.84
CA CYS A 44 6.66 21.26 -9.54
C CYS A 44 6.72 19.73 -9.38
N ALA A 45 5.77 19.10 -8.69
CA ALA A 45 5.72 17.65 -8.52
C ALA A 45 5.34 16.90 -9.81
N SER A 46 4.48 17.48 -10.66
CA SER A 46 4.00 16.87 -11.91
C SER A 46 5.05 16.92 -13.04
N PHE A 47 5.79 18.02 -13.17
CA PHE A 47 6.73 18.23 -14.28
C PHE A 47 8.20 17.99 -13.92
N SER A 48 8.57 17.88 -12.64
CA SER A 48 9.96 17.58 -12.25
C SER A 48 10.39 16.18 -12.69
N SER A 49 11.55 16.09 -13.33
CA SER A 49 12.17 14.83 -13.73
C SER A 49 12.41 13.91 -12.52
N PRO A 50 11.95 12.66 -12.55
CA PRO A 50 12.10 11.72 -11.42
C PRO A 50 13.50 11.13 -11.26
N GLY A 51 14.45 11.43 -12.15
CA GLY A 51 15.72 10.71 -12.25
C GLY A 51 15.64 9.59 -13.28
N ILE A 52 15.43 9.97 -14.55
CA ILE A 52 15.39 9.05 -15.68
C ILE A 52 16.81 8.55 -15.97
N ILE A 53 16.97 7.23 -16.05
CA ILE A 53 18.23 6.57 -16.38
C ILE A 53 18.36 6.51 -17.91
N THR A 54 19.50 7.01 -18.40
CA THR A 54 19.90 7.06 -19.82
C THR A 54 21.29 6.45 -19.97
N LYS A 55 21.75 6.16 -21.19
CA LYS A 55 23.11 5.66 -21.43
C LYS A 55 24.19 6.58 -20.81
N ASN A 56 23.98 7.90 -20.91
CA ASN A 56 24.96 8.92 -20.49
C ASN A 56 25.09 9.02 -18.96
N ASN A 57 23.99 8.85 -18.20
CA ASN A 57 24.02 8.94 -16.73
C ASN A 57 24.05 7.57 -16.02
N TYR A 58 23.89 6.45 -16.75
CA TYR A 58 23.90 5.09 -16.21
C TYR A 58 25.14 4.79 -15.33
N MET A 59 26.34 5.17 -15.77
CA MET A 59 27.57 4.95 -15.00
C MET A 59 27.62 5.76 -13.70
N LYS A 60 27.01 6.95 -13.66
CA LYS A 60 26.86 7.74 -12.42
C LYS A 60 25.92 7.01 -11.45
N TYR A 61 24.79 6.50 -11.95
CA TYR A 61 23.84 5.74 -11.14
C TYR A 61 24.40 4.41 -10.60
N ILE A 62 25.24 3.70 -11.36
CA ILE A 62 25.91 2.49 -10.86
C ILE A 62 26.88 2.80 -9.72
N LYS A 63 27.61 3.93 -9.77
CA LYS A 63 28.49 4.37 -8.67
C LYS A 63 27.71 4.78 -7.41
N ILE A 64 26.54 5.40 -7.57
CA ILE A 64 25.67 5.82 -6.44
C ILE A 64 24.93 4.60 -5.83
N TYR A 65 24.53 3.66 -6.67
CA TYR A 65 23.72 2.47 -6.31
C TYR A 65 24.34 1.17 -6.84
N PRO A 66 25.47 0.72 -6.26
CA PRO A 66 26.14 -0.51 -6.65
C PRO A 66 25.30 -1.76 -6.35
N ASN A 67 25.40 -2.77 -7.21
CA ASN A 67 24.63 -4.02 -7.13
C ASN A 67 25.28 -5.11 -6.26
N GLU A 68 26.39 -4.80 -5.58
CA GLU A 68 27.24 -5.76 -4.85
C GLU A 68 26.54 -6.45 -3.66
N ASN A 69 25.51 -5.81 -3.10
CA ASN A 69 24.99 -6.13 -1.77
C ASN A 69 23.84 -7.16 -1.74
N GLN A 70 23.71 -7.99 -2.79
CA GLN A 70 22.77 -9.13 -2.93
C GLN A 70 21.26 -8.84 -2.86
N ILE A 71 20.78 -7.77 -2.21
CA ILE A 71 19.35 -7.43 -2.07
C ILE A 71 18.71 -7.09 -3.44
N TYR A 72 19.52 -6.61 -4.41
CA TYR A 72 19.09 -6.27 -5.76
C TYR A 72 20.06 -6.92 -6.74
N LEU A 73 19.70 -8.07 -7.33
CA LEU A 73 20.46 -8.54 -8.49
C LEU A 73 20.23 -7.60 -9.69
N PRO A 74 21.28 -7.36 -10.50
CA PRO A 74 21.18 -6.46 -11.64
C PRO A 74 20.36 -7.09 -12.77
N THR A 75 19.09 -6.71 -12.86
CA THR A 75 18.20 -7.13 -13.96
C THR A 75 18.41 -6.28 -15.20
N VAL A 76 18.38 -6.87 -16.40
CA VAL A 76 18.40 -6.10 -17.66
C VAL A 76 16.96 -5.73 -18.02
N CYS A 77 16.69 -4.44 -18.18
CA CYS A 77 15.38 -3.96 -18.61
C CYS A 77 15.13 -4.35 -20.07
N SER A 78 14.12 -5.19 -20.32
CA SER A 78 13.75 -5.66 -21.66
C SER A 78 13.33 -4.54 -22.61
N THR A 79 12.74 -3.46 -22.09
CA THR A 79 12.33 -2.26 -22.83
C THR A 79 13.52 -1.32 -23.09
N CYS A 80 14.18 -0.85 -22.03
CA CYS A 80 15.21 0.19 -22.12
C CYS A 80 16.62 -0.34 -22.47
N LYS A 81 16.79 -1.66 -22.62
CA LYS A 81 18.04 -2.35 -22.98
C LYS A 81 19.25 -1.98 -22.11
N LEU A 82 19.01 -1.64 -20.84
CA LEU A 82 20.03 -1.29 -19.86
C LEU A 82 19.97 -2.22 -18.65
N LYS A 83 21.15 -2.53 -18.09
CA LYS A 83 21.29 -3.18 -16.78
C LYS A 83 20.79 -2.18 -15.72
N GLN A 84 19.89 -2.60 -14.84
CA GLN A 84 19.29 -1.73 -13.84
C GLN A 84 20.27 -1.52 -12.67
N PRO A 85 20.60 -0.27 -12.29
CA PRO A 85 21.25 0.04 -11.02
C PRO A 85 20.37 -0.37 -9.83
N ALA A 86 20.98 -0.57 -8.66
CA ALA A 86 20.22 -0.94 -7.46
C ALA A 86 19.16 0.14 -7.14
N ARG A 87 18.05 -0.25 -6.51
CA ARG A 87 16.88 0.60 -6.21
C ARG A 87 16.15 1.21 -7.42
N SER A 88 16.59 0.98 -8.66
CA SER A 88 15.90 1.48 -9.87
C SER A 88 14.80 0.52 -10.34
N ASN A 89 13.76 1.05 -11.00
CA ASN A 89 12.79 0.20 -11.71
C ASN A 89 12.29 0.84 -13.02
N HIS A 90 11.79 0.00 -13.93
CA HIS A 90 11.14 0.42 -15.16
C HIS A 90 9.67 0.80 -14.92
N CYS A 91 9.32 2.06 -15.18
CA CYS A 91 7.95 2.54 -15.08
C CYS A 91 7.20 2.26 -16.39
N THR A 92 6.28 1.29 -16.37
CA THR A 92 5.49 0.86 -17.55
C THR A 92 4.53 1.93 -18.09
N PHE A 93 4.25 2.99 -17.34
CA PHE A 93 3.41 4.11 -17.79
C PHE A 93 4.19 5.14 -18.63
N THR A 94 5.50 5.27 -18.41
CA THR A 94 6.37 6.23 -19.11
C THR A 94 7.44 5.58 -19.98
N ASN A 95 7.49 4.23 -20.00
CA ASN A 95 8.48 3.39 -20.67
C ASN A 95 9.95 3.73 -20.34
N LYS A 96 10.21 4.25 -19.15
CA LYS A 96 11.52 4.75 -18.69
C LYS A 96 11.98 4.04 -17.43
N CYS A 97 13.28 3.75 -17.32
CA CYS A 97 13.90 3.34 -16.07
C CYS A 97 14.15 4.55 -15.17
N ILE A 98 13.72 4.45 -13.90
CA ILE A 98 13.74 5.52 -12.91
C ILE A 98 14.64 5.11 -11.75
N ALA A 99 15.54 5.99 -11.32
CA ALA A 99 16.41 5.77 -10.17
C ALA A 99 15.69 6.00 -8.84
N LYS A 100 16.05 5.20 -7.81
CA LYS A 100 15.40 5.17 -6.48
C LYS A 100 13.85 5.19 -6.61
N TYR A 101 13.31 4.31 -7.44
CA TYR A 101 11.91 4.34 -7.84
C TYR A 101 10.98 4.11 -6.64
N ASP A 102 10.03 5.02 -6.44
CA ASP A 102 9.09 4.97 -5.32
C ASP A 102 7.72 4.42 -5.75
N HIS A 103 7.06 5.07 -6.71
CA HIS A 103 5.80 4.61 -7.31
C HIS A 103 5.52 5.38 -8.63
N TYR A 104 4.42 5.06 -9.31
CA TYR A 104 3.84 5.93 -10.32
C TYR A 104 2.63 6.64 -9.73
N CYS A 105 2.62 7.98 -9.73
CA CYS A 105 1.57 8.76 -9.09
C CYS A 105 0.45 9.10 -10.07
N SER A 106 -0.66 8.35 -10.01
CA SER A 106 -1.87 8.58 -10.82
C SER A 106 -2.60 9.90 -10.53
N TRP A 107 -2.11 10.73 -9.60
CA TRP A 107 -2.62 12.08 -9.34
C TRP A 107 -1.77 13.18 -10.01
N LEU A 108 -0.49 12.90 -10.28
CA LEU A 108 0.48 13.84 -10.88
C LEU A 108 0.88 13.46 -12.32
N MET A 109 0.41 12.31 -12.83
CA MET A 109 0.83 11.68 -14.09
C MET A 109 2.35 11.48 -14.24
N ASN A 110 3.07 11.46 -13.11
CA ASN A 110 4.54 11.41 -13.06
C ASN A 110 4.99 10.19 -12.24
N PRO A 111 6.03 9.43 -12.66
CA PRO A 111 6.76 8.56 -11.75
C PRO A 111 7.35 9.37 -10.60
N ILE A 112 7.41 8.80 -9.40
CA ILE A 112 8.13 9.37 -8.26
C ILE A 112 9.42 8.57 -8.07
N GLY A 113 10.55 9.29 -7.99
CA GLY A 113 11.89 8.73 -7.87
C GLY A 113 12.85 9.73 -7.22
N GLU A 114 14.15 9.46 -7.32
CA GLU A 114 15.19 10.19 -6.59
C GLU A 114 15.11 11.72 -6.73
N ARG A 115 14.95 12.25 -7.95
CA ARG A 115 15.08 13.69 -8.22
C ARG A 115 13.80 14.51 -7.99
N ASN A 116 12.63 13.88 -7.89
CA ASN A 116 11.36 14.58 -7.68
C ASN A 116 10.62 14.25 -6.37
N LEU A 117 11.08 13.25 -5.58
CA LEU A 117 10.45 12.91 -4.30
C LEU A 117 10.29 14.14 -3.37
N ARG A 118 11.28 15.04 -3.30
CA ARG A 118 11.17 16.30 -2.53
C ARG A 118 9.97 17.17 -2.91
N PHE A 119 9.66 17.28 -4.20
CA PHE A 119 8.51 18.08 -4.68
C PHE A 119 7.18 17.37 -4.38
N PHE A 120 7.16 16.04 -4.46
CA PHE A 120 6.00 15.23 -4.04
C PHE A 120 5.70 15.39 -2.54
N ILE A 121 6.73 15.35 -1.67
CA ILE A 121 6.57 15.58 -0.22
C ILE A 121 6.11 17.01 0.07
N PHE A 122 6.70 18.01 -0.60
CA PHE A 122 6.26 19.41 -0.46
C PHE A 122 4.82 19.62 -0.92
N HIS A 123 4.40 19.00 -2.03
CA HIS A 123 3.01 19.03 -2.48
C HIS A 123 2.04 18.39 -1.48
N LEU A 124 2.37 17.22 -0.90
CA LEU A 124 1.57 16.62 0.17
C LEU A 124 1.48 17.53 1.41
N PHE A 125 2.57 18.19 1.79
CA PHE A 125 2.59 19.12 2.93
C PHE A 125 1.69 20.35 2.69
N VAL A 126 1.86 21.04 1.56
CA VAL A 126 1.04 22.24 1.24
C VAL A 126 -0.43 21.86 1.06
N MET A 127 -0.72 20.69 0.47
CA MET A 127 -2.09 20.17 0.35
C MET A 127 -2.71 19.84 1.71
N LEU A 128 -1.93 19.29 2.66
CA LEU A 128 -2.38 19.06 4.04
C LEU A 128 -2.73 20.38 4.74
N VAL A 129 -1.82 21.36 4.70
CA VAL A 129 -2.03 22.70 5.30
C VAL A 129 -3.28 23.36 4.72
N LEU A 130 -3.47 23.30 3.40
CA LEU A 130 -4.64 23.85 2.71
C LEU A 130 -5.95 23.20 3.19
N TYR A 131 -6.04 21.88 3.25
CA TYR A 131 -7.27 21.20 3.70
C TYR A 131 -7.54 21.36 5.21
N CYS A 132 -6.51 21.36 6.05
CA CYS A 132 -6.65 21.69 7.47
C CYS A 132 -7.18 23.12 7.67
N TYR A 133 -6.66 24.09 6.91
CA TYR A 133 -7.11 25.49 6.98
C TYR A 133 -8.53 25.67 6.43
N TYR A 134 -8.90 24.96 5.35
CA TYR A 134 -10.27 24.94 4.85
C TYR A 134 -11.26 24.38 5.89
N SER A 135 -10.92 23.25 6.54
CA SER A 135 -11.72 22.66 7.62
C SER A 135 -11.87 23.62 8.81
N PHE A 136 -10.78 24.26 9.24
CA PHE A 136 -10.77 25.27 10.29
C PHE A 136 -11.70 26.47 9.98
N LEU A 137 -11.66 27.01 8.77
CA LEU A 137 -12.55 28.10 8.37
C LEU A 137 -14.03 27.64 8.30
N CYS A 138 -14.30 26.41 7.84
CA CYS A 138 -15.65 25.86 7.94
C CYS A 138 -16.12 25.78 9.40
N ALA A 139 -15.27 25.28 10.31
CA ALA A 139 -15.60 25.17 11.73
C ALA A 139 -15.93 26.53 12.36
N ILE A 140 -15.17 27.59 12.07
CA ILE A 140 -15.47 28.96 12.52
C ILE A 140 -16.85 29.40 12.02
N ILE A 141 -17.12 29.25 10.72
CA ILE A 141 -18.39 29.67 10.11
C ILE A 141 -19.58 28.93 10.73
N LEU A 142 -19.46 27.62 10.95
CA LEU A 142 -20.51 26.81 11.56
C LEU A 142 -20.75 27.18 13.03
N VAL A 143 -19.69 27.33 13.84
CA VAL A 143 -19.81 27.75 15.25
C VAL A 143 -20.40 29.16 15.36
N PHE A 144 -20.00 30.08 14.47
CA PHE A 144 -20.57 31.43 14.42
C PHE A 144 -22.06 31.40 14.06
N LYS A 145 -22.48 30.66 13.02
CA LYS A 145 -23.89 30.57 12.65
C LYS A 145 -24.75 29.90 13.72
N LEU A 146 -24.24 28.86 14.39
CA LEU A 146 -24.91 28.25 15.55
C LEU A 146 -25.09 29.26 16.69
N LYS A 147 -24.07 30.04 17.04
CA LYS A 147 -24.17 31.07 18.11
C LYS A 147 -25.09 32.23 17.73
N MET A 148 -25.00 32.75 16.50
CA MET A 148 -25.83 33.89 16.07
C MET A 148 -27.33 33.57 15.99
N ASN A 149 -27.70 32.30 15.82
CA ASN A 149 -29.09 31.85 15.78
C ASN A 149 -29.58 31.25 17.12
N GLY A 150 -28.86 31.47 18.22
CA GLY A 150 -29.22 30.98 19.54
C GLY A 150 -29.25 29.44 19.68
N VAL A 151 -28.58 28.71 18.78
CA VAL A 151 -28.72 27.24 18.66
C VAL A 151 -28.06 26.49 19.83
N PHE A 152 -27.37 27.20 20.73
CA PHE A 152 -26.88 26.68 22.00
C PHE A 152 -27.76 27.07 23.20
N ASP A 153 -28.71 28.00 23.01
CA ASP A 153 -29.45 28.67 24.08
C ASP A 153 -30.93 28.22 24.17
N PHE A 154 -31.43 27.46 23.19
CA PHE A 154 -32.74 26.80 23.28
C PHE A 154 -32.75 25.76 24.42
N VAL A 155 -33.90 25.59 25.06
CA VAL A 155 -34.09 24.59 26.13
C VAL A 155 -35.44 23.90 25.92
N TYR A 156 -35.48 22.57 26.05
CA TYR A 156 -36.75 21.84 25.96
C TYR A 156 -37.42 21.79 27.34
N TYR A 157 -38.58 22.43 27.48
CA TYR A 157 -39.42 22.33 28.68
C TYR A 157 -40.29 21.07 28.61
N ASN A 158 -40.24 20.24 29.66
CA ASN A 158 -41.04 19.01 29.72
C ASN A 158 -42.22 19.16 30.70
N ASN A 159 -43.43 19.43 30.16
CA ASN A 159 -44.71 19.53 30.89
C ASN A 159 -45.10 18.30 31.74
N LYS A 160 -44.30 17.22 31.76
CA LYS A 160 -44.52 16.01 32.56
C LYS A 160 -43.51 15.79 33.68
N SER A 161 -42.54 16.68 33.87
CA SER A 161 -41.52 16.48 34.92
C SER A 161 -40.85 17.74 35.48
N ASP A 162 -41.22 18.94 35.04
CA ASP A 162 -40.65 20.24 35.48
C ASP A 162 -39.11 20.31 35.51
N TYR A 163 -38.48 19.55 34.62
CA TYR A 163 -37.04 19.60 34.35
C TYR A 163 -36.81 20.05 32.91
N THR A 164 -35.97 21.07 32.77
CA THR A 164 -35.38 21.49 31.51
C THR A 164 -34.42 20.42 30.99
N LYS A 165 -34.50 20.08 29.71
CA LYS A 165 -33.54 19.19 29.06
C LYS A 165 -32.69 19.95 28.05
N ASP A 166 -31.37 19.79 28.18
CA ASP A 166 -30.38 20.31 27.24
C ASP A 166 -30.65 19.86 25.80
N ILE A 167 -30.22 20.68 24.85
CA ILE A 167 -30.41 20.45 23.42
C ILE A 167 -29.82 19.09 23.02
N GLY A 168 -30.69 18.17 22.62
CA GLY A 168 -30.28 16.94 21.97
C GLY A 168 -29.54 17.25 20.67
N ILE A 169 -28.38 16.64 20.48
CA ILE A 169 -27.48 16.74 19.31
C ILE A 169 -28.22 16.71 17.95
N SER A 170 -29.39 16.06 17.88
CA SER A 170 -30.33 16.07 16.75
C SER A 170 -30.73 17.47 16.25
N LEU A 171 -31.00 18.45 17.15
CA LEU A 171 -31.39 19.80 16.74
C LEU A 171 -30.23 20.54 16.07
N ILE A 172 -29.01 20.38 16.62
CA ILE A 172 -27.78 20.92 16.03
C ILE A 172 -27.56 20.32 14.63
N PHE A 173 -27.71 19.00 14.45
CA PHE A 173 -27.62 18.39 13.12
C PHE A 173 -28.71 18.86 12.16
N SER A 174 -29.95 19.05 12.63
CA SER A 174 -31.06 19.54 11.80
C SER A 174 -30.81 20.98 11.31
N PHE A 175 -30.32 21.86 12.18
CA PHE A 175 -29.90 23.20 11.81
C PHE A 175 -28.68 23.20 10.86
N LEU A 176 -27.73 22.28 11.08
CA LEU A 176 -26.54 22.16 10.24
C LEU A 176 -26.83 21.66 8.82
N ASP A 177 -27.82 20.76 8.65
CA ASP A 177 -28.22 20.24 7.33
C ASP A 177 -29.28 21.11 6.61
N GLY A 178 -29.95 22.00 7.34
CA GLY A 178 -30.74 23.11 6.82
C GLY A 178 -29.87 24.34 6.51
N GLU A 179 -29.88 25.33 7.39
CA GLU A 179 -29.27 26.66 7.22
C GLU A 179 -27.78 26.65 6.87
N CYS A 180 -27.03 25.64 7.33
CA CYS A 180 -25.57 25.59 7.15
C CYS A 180 -25.08 24.54 6.14
N LYS A 181 -25.99 23.91 5.38
CA LYS A 181 -25.75 22.68 4.59
C LYS A 181 -24.45 22.69 3.79
N THR A 182 -24.16 23.78 3.08
CA THR A 182 -22.96 23.91 2.23
C THR A 182 -21.66 23.84 3.04
N PHE A 183 -21.57 24.58 4.15
CA PHE A 183 -20.37 24.58 4.99
C PHE A 183 -20.26 23.31 5.85
N PHE A 184 -21.38 22.71 6.25
CA PHE A 184 -21.40 21.43 6.94
C PHE A 184 -20.82 20.30 6.06
N ASN A 185 -21.25 20.24 4.80
CA ASN A 185 -20.69 19.30 3.81
C ASN A 185 -19.21 19.59 3.50
N PHE A 186 -18.80 20.85 3.37
CA PHE A 186 -17.39 21.21 3.19
C PHE A 186 -16.52 20.88 4.42
N ALA A 187 -17.02 21.06 5.65
CA ALA A 187 -16.31 20.68 6.87
C ALA A 187 -16.01 19.18 6.90
N ILE A 188 -17.01 18.33 6.61
CA ILE A 188 -16.84 16.88 6.52
C ILE A 188 -15.84 16.52 5.42
N PHE A 189 -16.03 17.07 4.21
CA PHE A 189 -15.21 16.76 3.04
C PHE A 189 -13.74 17.13 3.24
N PHE A 190 -13.42 18.35 3.68
CA PHE A 190 -12.04 18.79 3.88
C PHE A 190 -11.38 18.12 5.08
N THR A 191 -12.14 17.74 6.12
CA THR A 191 -11.60 16.96 7.25
C THR A 191 -11.24 15.53 6.85
N LEU A 192 -12.07 14.88 6.02
CA LEU A 192 -11.73 13.56 5.47
C LEU A 192 -10.50 13.65 4.53
N LEU A 193 -10.41 14.69 3.69
CA LEU A 193 -9.24 14.93 2.84
C LEU A 193 -7.97 15.24 3.65
N SER A 194 -8.04 16.02 4.73
CA SER A 194 -6.88 16.30 5.57
C SER A 194 -6.40 15.04 6.30
N LEU A 195 -7.31 14.21 6.82
CA LEU A 195 -6.95 12.93 7.45
C LEU A 195 -6.27 11.96 6.46
N ILE A 196 -6.81 11.81 5.25
CA ILE A 196 -6.20 10.98 4.19
C ILE A 196 -4.83 11.55 3.79
N THR A 197 -4.71 12.86 3.60
CA THR A 197 -3.46 13.51 3.22
C THR A 197 -2.40 13.41 4.31
N PHE A 198 -2.79 13.55 5.58
CA PHE A 198 -1.92 13.35 6.75
C PHE A 198 -1.40 11.91 6.80
N ALA A 199 -2.27 10.91 6.64
CA ALA A 199 -1.86 9.51 6.63
C ALA A 199 -0.87 9.18 5.50
N LEU A 200 -1.06 9.77 4.31
CA LEU A 200 -0.10 9.66 3.20
C LEU A 200 1.23 10.37 3.52
N PHE A 201 1.18 11.62 3.98
CA PHE A 201 2.36 12.41 4.33
C PHE A 201 3.19 11.72 5.42
N ALA A 202 2.58 11.33 6.53
CA ALA A 202 3.24 10.62 7.64
C ALA A 202 3.87 9.29 7.20
N ASN A 203 3.15 8.49 6.40
CA ASN A 203 3.67 7.24 5.82
C ASN A 203 4.92 7.49 4.95
N HIS A 204 4.94 8.57 4.16
CA HIS A 204 6.12 8.94 3.39
C HIS A 204 7.26 9.50 4.25
N CYS A 205 6.97 10.27 5.31
CA CYS A 205 7.98 10.71 6.27
C CYS A 205 8.66 9.53 6.98
N LEU A 206 7.89 8.53 7.44
CA LEU A 206 8.42 7.31 8.06
C LEU A 206 9.30 6.50 7.09
N LYS A 207 8.88 6.36 5.82
CA LYS A 207 9.68 5.75 4.74
C LYS A 207 11.00 6.48 4.52
N ILE A 208 10.98 7.81 4.50
CA ILE A 208 12.18 8.66 4.33
C ILE A 208 13.11 8.52 5.53
N ILE A 209 12.60 8.55 6.77
CA ILE A 209 13.36 8.31 8.00
C ILE A 209 14.06 6.94 7.95
N GLN A 210 13.43 5.93 7.35
CA GLN A 210 14.01 4.59 7.16
C GLN A 210 14.90 4.46 5.90
N ASN A 211 14.91 5.46 5.01
CA ASN A 211 15.48 5.42 3.65
C ASN A 211 14.98 4.23 2.78
N ILE A 212 13.70 3.88 2.90
CA ILE A 212 13.03 2.81 2.14
C ILE A 212 12.01 3.45 1.19
N THR A 213 11.97 3.07 -0.08
CA THR A 213 10.91 3.55 -1.00
C THR A 213 9.61 2.76 -0.85
N THR A 214 8.50 3.33 -1.28
CA THR A 214 7.18 2.67 -1.33
C THR A 214 7.25 1.34 -2.09
N HIS A 215 7.91 1.31 -3.24
CA HIS A 215 8.16 0.10 -4.04
C HIS A 215 8.94 -0.96 -3.27
N GLU A 216 10.04 -0.59 -2.61
CA GLU A 216 10.86 -1.52 -1.81
C GLU A 216 10.07 -2.07 -0.61
N ASN A 217 9.26 -1.24 0.06
CA ASN A 217 8.41 -1.72 1.15
C ASN A 217 7.34 -2.70 0.66
N PHE A 218 6.72 -2.47 -0.51
CA PHE A 218 5.80 -3.45 -1.11
C PHE A 218 6.49 -4.78 -1.42
N ILE A 219 7.72 -4.76 -1.92
CA ILE A 219 8.54 -5.95 -2.14
C ILE A 219 8.82 -6.67 -0.81
N PHE A 220 9.26 -5.97 0.23
CA PHE A 220 9.54 -6.59 1.53
C PHE A 220 8.28 -7.21 2.16
N ILE A 221 7.11 -6.58 2.01
CA ILE A 221 5.82 -7.15 2.44
C ILE A 221 5.52 -8.43 1.65
N GLN A 222 5.64 -8.41 0.32
CA GLN A 222 5.38 -9.58 -0.51
C GLN A 222 6.36 -10.74 -0.20
N LEU A 223 7.64 -10.45 0.01
CA LEU A 223 8.65 -11.44 0.40
C LEU A 223 8.33 -12.06 1.76
N LYS A 224 7.98 -11.25 2.77
CA LYS A 224 7.54 -11.74 4.08
C LYS A 224 6.35 -12.70 3.94
N THR A 225 5.31 -12.31 3.20
CA THR A 225 4.12 -13.15 2.99
C THR A 225 4.39 -14.42 2.16
N ASP A 226 5.32 -14.39 1.20
CA ASP A 226 5.73 -15.61 0.47
C ASP A 226 6.56 -16.54 1.37
N LEU A 227 7.41 -16.02 2.27
CA LEU A 227 8.16 -16.80 3.26
C LEU A 227 7.24 -17.42 4.33
N GLU A 228 6.29 -16.66 4.88
CA GLU A 228 5.29 -17.16 5.83
C GLU A 228 4.49 -18.34 5.24
N LYS A 229 4.09 -18.23 3.96
CA LYS A 229 3.42 -19.33 3.24
C LYS A 229 4.32 -20.55 3.05
N ASN A 230 5.60 -20.36 2.71
CA ASN A 230 6.53 -21.47 2.57
C ASN A 230 6.73 -22.19 3.92
N ASN A 231 6.90 -21.46 5.02
CA ASN A 231 7.03 -22.03 6.37
C ASN A 231 5.76 -22.81 6.76
N ILE A 232 4.57 -22.26 6.53
CA ILE A 232 3.29 -22.94 6.77
C ILE A 232 3.16 -24.22 5.92
N ASN A 233 3.61 -24.19 4.66
CA ASN A 233 3.59 -25.37 3.78
C ASN A 233 4.61 -26.42 4.24
N ASN A 234 5.82 -26.03 4.64
CA ASN A 234 6.84 -26.94 5.16
C ASN A 234 6.39 -27.61 6.46
N VAL A 235 5.77 -26.86 7.39
CA VAL A 235 5.15 -27.43 8.61
C VAL A 235 4.04 -28.42 8.25
N LYS A 236 3.13 -28.06 7.32
CA LYS A 236 2.05 -28.96 6.87
C LYS A 236 2.57 -30.25 6.20
N ASN A 237 3.63 -30.14 5.40
CA ASN A 237 4.29 -31.30 4.78
C ASN A 237 4.93 -32.18 5.85
N ASN A 238 5.68 -31.60 6.79
CA ASN A 238 6.29 -32.33 7.91
C ASN A 238 5.23 -33.04 8.77
N ASP A 239 4.11 -32.39 9.08
CA ASP A 239 2.97 -33.00 9.77
C ASP A 239 2.34 -34.15 8.99
N HIS A 240 2.16 -33.96 7.68
CA HIS A 240 1.60 -34.97 6.78
C HIS A 240 2.52 -36.20 6.68
N ASP A 241 3.83 -35.98 6.56
CA ASP A 241 4.82 -37.04 6.45
C ASP A 241 5.04 -37.75 7.78
N GLN A 242 4.98 -37.04 8.92
CA GLN A 242 4.87 -37.68 10.24
C GLN A 242 3.61 -38.54 10.36
N LYS A 243 2.44 -38.08 9.87
CA LYS A 243 1.19 -38.86 9.86
C LYS A 243 1.32 -40.10 8.95
N ILE A 244 1.96 -39.98 7.78
CA ILE A 244 2.29 -41.11 6.90
C ILE A 244 3.27 -42.08 7.57
N MET A 245 4.33 -41.61 8.23
CA MET A 245 5.28 -42.45 8.96
C MET A 245 4.62 -43.20 10.11
N LYS A 246 3.74 -42.55 10.89
CA LYS A 246 2.93 -43.18 11.94
C LYS A 246 1.99 -44.25 11.34
N LYS A 247 1.34 -43.97 10.21
CA LYS A 247 0.46 -44.92 9.48
C LYS A 247 1.26 -46.11 8.90
N LYS A 248 2.43 -45.89 8.30
CA LYS A 248 3.36 -46.93 7.82
C LYS A 248 3.89 -47.81 8.96
N LYS A 249 4.35 -47.21 10.08
CA LYS A 249 4.79 -47.96 11.28
C LYS A 249 3.66 -48.83 11.85
N ASN A 250 2.43 -48.33 11.93
CA ASN A 250 1.27 -49.10 12.40
C ASN A 250 0.86 -50.22 11.43
N ASN A 251 0.88 -49.97 10.11
CA ASN A 251 0.62 -51.01 9.11
C ASN A 251 1.70 -52.11 9.11
N ASN A 252 2.97 -51.75 9.32
CA ASN A 252 4.05 -52.74 9.46
C ASN A 252 3.96 -53.53 10.77
N LYS A 253 3.55 -52.92 11.89
CA LYS A 253 3.20 -53.64 13.13
C LYS A 253 2.02 -54.60 12.91
N LYS A 254 0.97 -54.18 12.19
CA LYS A 254 -0.18 -55.04 11.82
C LYS A 254 0.23 -56.18 10.87
N LYS A 255 1.08 -55.93 9.87
CA LYS A 255 1.65 -56.98 8.99
C LYS A 255 2.50 -57.97 9.79
N LYS A 256 3.42 -57.54 10.66
CA LYS A 256 4.21 -58.45 11.52
C LYS A 256 3.33 -59.27 12.48
N LYS A 257 2.26 -58.69 13.06
CA LYS A 257 1.27 -59.47 13.85
C LYS A 257 0.49 -60.49 12.99
N LYS A 258 0.07 -60.13 11.75
CA LYS A 258 -0.54 -61.10 10.82
C LYS A 258 0.43 -62.19 10.39
N LEU A 259 1.71 -61.89 10.14
CA LEU A 259 2.73 -62.89 9.81
C LEU A 259 2.98 -63.84 10.98
N ARG A 260 3.14 -63.35 12.22
CA ARG A 260 3.23 -64.22 13.40
C ARG A 260 2.01 -65.15 13.53
N LYS A 261 0.78 -64.64 13.33
CA LYS A 261 -0.42 -65.49 13.31
C LYS A 261 -0.42 -66.49 12.15
N LYS A 262 0.01 -66.11 10.93
CA LYS A 262 0.03 -67.02 9.78
C LYS A 262 1.10 -68.12 9.91
N ASN A 263 2.27 -67.81 10.46
CA ASN A 263 3.30 -68.82 10.73
C ASN A 263 2.85 -69.82 11.82
N VAL A 264 2.11 -69.36 12.83
CA VAL A 264 1.48 -70.24 13.84
C VAL A 264 0.39 -71.14 13.23
N SER A 265 -0.33 -70.70 12.18
CA SER A 265 -1.27 -71.57 11.45
C SER A 265 -0.61 -72.48 10.40
N ILE A 266 0.55 -72.11 9.86
CA ILE A 266 1.29 -72.94 8.87
C ILE A 266 1.83 -74.21 9.53
N TYR A 267 2.20 -74.16 10.81
CA TYR A 267 2.54 -75.34 11.61
C TYR A 267 1.33 -76.25 11.98
N LYS A 268 0.15 -76.01 11.39
CA LYS A 268 -1.10 -76.72 11.72
C LYS A 268 -2.01 -77.08 10.53
N ASN A 269 -1.63 -76.80 9.28
CA ASN A 269 -2.40 -77.23 8.11
C ASN A 269 -1.50 -77.44 6.89
N THR A 270 -1.01 -78.66 6.72
CA THR A 270 -0.51 -79.22 5.47
C THR A 270 -1.37 -80.44 5.11
N ASN A 271 -2.36 -80.25 4.25
CA ASN A 271 -3.05 -81.31 3.51
C ASN A 271 -3.86 -80.69 2.35
N ASN A 272 -3.93 -81.44 1.25
CA ASN A 272 -4.83 -81.32 0.08
C ASN A 272 -4.74 -80.04 -0.79
N GLN A 273 -4.18 -80.22 -2.00
CA GLN A 273 -4.91 -80.26 -3.30
C GLN A 273 -6.32 -79.59 -3.41
N SER A 274 -6.71 -78.99 -4.54
CA SER A 274 -5.96 -78.66 -5.78
C SER A 274 -6.72 -77.66 -6.70
N ASP A 275 -6.05 -77.27 -7.79
CA ASP A 275 -6.51 -76.86 -9.14
C ASP A 275 -7.37 -75.61 -9.44
N ASP A 276 -6.82 -74.87 -10.42
CA ASP A 276 -7.40 -74.22 -11.60
C ASP A 276 -8.45 -73.07 -11.63
N SER A 277 -8.03 -72.03 -12.37
CA SER A 277 -8.84 -71.21 -13.31
C SER A 277 -9.84 -70.18 -12.71
N GLN A 278 -10.30 -69.12 -13.39
CA GLN A 278 -9.85 -68.44 -14.62
C GLN A 278 -10.39 -66.97 -14.66
N PHE A 279 -9.99 -66.21 -15.71
CA PHE A 279 -10.76 -65.14 -16.38
C PHE A 279 -11.12 -63.76 -15.72
N THR A 280 -10.43 -62.71 -16.22
CA THR A 280 -11.05 -61.46 -16.83
C THR A 280 -11.77 -60.40 -15.96
N LYS A 281 -12.12 -59.15 -16.41
CA LYS A 281 -11.81 -58.29 -17.60
C LYS A 281 -12.11 -56.79 -17.29
N LYS A 282 -11.29 -55.85 -17.82
CA LYS A 282 -11.59 -54.43 -18.19
C LYS A 282 -12.27 -53.53 -17.10
N SER A 283 -12.61 -52.23 -17.25
CA SER A 283 -12.59 -51.18 -18.30
C SER A 283 -12.21 -49.81 -17.65
N GLN A 284 -11.54 -48.81 -18.26
CA GLN A 284 -12.03 -47.73 -19.20
C GLN A 284 -13.31 -47.00 -18.71
N THR A 285 -13.56 -45.67 -18.83
CA THR A 285 -12.89 -44.42 -19.34
C THR A 285 -13.67 -43.19 -18.77
N THR A 286 -13.47 -41.87 -18.98
CA THR A 286 -12.62 -40.92 -19.78
C THR A 286 -12.36 -39.64 -18.87
N SER A 287 -11.78 -38.45 -19.17
CA SER A 287 -11.79 -37.42 -20.26
C SER A 287 -13.14 -36.67 -20.47
N THR A 288 -13.26 -35.34 -20.73
CA THR A 288 -12.28 -34.30 -21.17
C THR A 288 -12.67 -32.82 -20.82
N THR A 289 -11.70 -31.90 -20.90
CA THR A 289 -11.75 -30.43 -21.25
C THR A 289 -12.68 -29.39 -20.58
N SER A 290 -12.09 -28.23 -20.25
CA SER A 290 -12.39 -26.93 -20.90
C SER A 290 -11.28 -25.87 -20.66
N LYS A 291 -11.14 -24.85 -21.53
CA LYS A 291 -10.07 -23.82 -21.50
C LYS A 291 -10.65 -22.40 -21.69
N SER A 292 -10.43 -21.46 -20.76
CA SER A 292 -10.80 -20.04 -20.96
C SER A 292 -10.00 -18.97 -20.18
N ILE A 293 -9.21 -19.34 -19.15
CA ILE A 293 -8.66 -18.37 -18.17
C ILE A 293 -7.21 -17.91 -18.50
N MET A 294 -6.86 -17.74 -19.77
CA MET A 294 -5.44 -17.74 -20.22
C MET A 294 -4.78 -16.38 -20.54
N THR A 295 -5.48 -15.25 -20.38
CA THR A 295 -4.94 -13.91 -20.72
C THR A 295 -4.43 -13.12 -19.50
N ARG A 296 -5.23 -12.99 -18.42
CA ARG A 296 -4.90 -12.14 -17.25
C ARG A 296 -3.73 -12.65 -16.40
N LYS A 297 -3.41 -13.95 -16.44
CA LYS A 297 -2.32 -14.57 -15.65
C LYS A 297 -0.91 -14.23 -16.16
N LYS A 298 -0.71 -13.94 -17.47
CA LYS A 298 0.62 -13.65 -18.04
C LYS A 298 1.25 -12.35 -17.48
N LYS A 299 0.48 -11.25 -17.38
CA LYS A 299 1.00 -9.95 -16.90
C LYS A 299 1.49 -9.99 -15.44
N LYS A 300 0.81 -10.69 -14.52
CA LYS A 300 1.31 -10.86 -13.14
C LYS A 300 2.59 -11.72 -13.06
N LYS A 301 2.80 -12.64 -14.01
CA LYS A 301 3.98 -13.52 -14.04
C LYS A 301 5.29 -12.74 -14.29
N HIS A 302 5.30 -11.73 -15.17
CA HIS A 302 6.51 -10.96 -15.47
C HIS A 302 7.00 -10.09 -14.29
N ILE A 303 6.10 -9.44 -13.56
CA ILE A 303 6.48 -8.61 -12.40
C ILE A 303 7.05 -9.48 -11.26
N GLN A 304 6.60 -10.73 -11.13
CA GLN A 304 7.12 -11.66 -10.11
C GLN A 304 8.56 -12.14 -10.34
N ILE A 305 9.13 -11.99 -11.54
CA ILE A 305 10.43 -12.58 -11.88
C ILE A 305 11.60 -11.79 -11.31
N ASN A 306 11.61 -10.45 -11.45
CA ASN A 306 12.82 -9.65 -11.22
C ASN A 306 13.31 -9.63 -9.76
N PHE A 307 12.44 -9.84 -8.77
CA PHE A 307 12.85 -10.02 -7.37
C PHE A 307 12.92 -11.49 -6.92
N LYS A 308 12.26 -12.44 -7.60
CA LYS A 308 12.37 -13.88 -7.27
C LYS A 308 13.64 -14.53 -7.81
N ASN A 309 14.13 -14.06 -8.96
CA ASN A 309 15.44 -14.43 -9.48
C ASN A 309 16.57 -13.75 -8.69
N GLY A 310 16.26 -12.69 -7.94
CA GLY A 310 17.22 -11.89 -7.16
C GLY A 310 17.80 -12.58 -5.92
N ILE A 311 17.32 -13.77 -5.56
CA ILE A 311 17.59 -14.40 -4.27
C ILE A 311 18.10 -15.82 -4.49
N GLN A 312 19.42 -15.99 -4.46
CA GLN A 312 20.01 -17.28 -4.10
C GLN A 312 19.70 -17.54 -2.61
N ASN A 313 19.23 -18.75 -2.30
CA ASN A 313 18.82 -19.22 -0.97
C ASN A 313 17.83 -18.31 -0.21
N LYS A 314 16.52 -18.52 -0.47
CA LYS A 314 15.41 -17.87 0.25
C LYS A 314 15.38 -18.14 1.76
N GLU A 315 16.08 -19.18 2.22
CA GLU A 315 16.00 -19.70 3.58
C GLU A 315 16.84 -18.88 4.58
N GLN A 316 17.61 -17.88 4.11
CA GLN A 316 18.53 -17.09 4.93
C GLN A 316 18.41 -15.56 4.76
N ILE A 317 17.28 -15.05 4.23
CA ILE A 317 17.08 -13.60 4.05
C ILE A 317 16.76 -12.92 5.38
N ASP A 318 17.73 -12.19 5.95
CA ASP A 318 17.46 -11.23 7.01
C ASP A 318 16.76 -9.98 6.44
N LEU A 319 15.42 -10.02 6.40
CA LEU A 319 14.54 -8.92 6.04
C LEU A 319 14.79 -7.64 6.88
N GLN A 320 15.27 -7.76 8.11
CA GLN A 320 15.48 -6.64 9.03
C GLN A 320 16.78 -5.90 8.71
N LYS A 321 17.85 -6.64 8.41
CA LYS A 321 19.10 -6.13 7.80
C LYS A 321 18.84 -5.51 6.43
N CYS A 322 18.04 -6.15 5.57
CA CYS A 322 17.65 -5.61 4.27
C CYS A 322 16.93 -4.25 4.39
N LYS A 323 15.98 -4.11 5.34
CA LYS A 323 15.30 -2.84 5.60
C LYS A 323 16.23 -1.76 6.17
N LYS A 324 17.20 -2.11 7.00
CA LYS A 324 18.17 -1.16 7.56
C LYS A 324 19.29 -0.76 6.59
N PHE A 325 19.51 -1.52 5.51
CA PHE A 325 20.72 -1.40 4.66
C PHE A 325 21.04 0.02 4.15
N TYR A 326 20.04 0.77 3.65
CA TYR A 326 20.26 2.14 3.16
C TYR A 326 20.05 3.23 4.22
N ASN A 327 19.73 2.87 5.47
CA ASN A 327 19.40 3.84 6.51
C ASN A 327 20.69 4.47 7.08
N LYS A 328 20.93 5.75 6.78
CA LYS A 328 22.10 6.52 7.26
C LYS A 328 21.80 7.36 8.50
N GLY A 329 20.68 7.12 9.19
CA GLY A 329 20.12 7.98 10.23
C GLY A 329 19.19 9.05 9.66
N TRP A 330 18.17 9.44 10.43
CA TRP A 330 17.02 10.24 9.99
C TRP A 330 17.42 11.53 9.25
N LEU A 331 18.35 12.30 9.80
CA LEU A 331 18.81 13.57 9.23
C LEU A 331 19.55 13.37 7.89
N LYS A 332 20.47 12.40 7.80
CA LYS A 332 21.19 12.10 6.54
C LYS A 332 20.24 11.56 5.46
N ASN A 333 19.19 10.85 5.84
CA ASN A 333 18.17 10.37 4.91
C ASN A 333 17.28 11.51 4.39
N LEU A 334 16.88 12.47 5.25
CA LEU A 334 16.17 13.68 4.84
C LEU A 334 17.01 14.54 3.88
N ILE A 335 18.29 14.79 4.22
CA ILE A 335 19.21 15.53 3.37
C ILE A 335 19.32 14.88 1.98
N GLN A 336 19.42 13.55 1.87
CA GLN A 336 19.45 12.86 0.57
C GLN A 336 18.16 13.06 -0.26
N VAL A 337 17.01 13.33 0.35
CA VAL A 337 15.75 13.56 -0.37
C VAL A 337 15.65 15.01 -0.87
N PHE A 338 15.95 15.99 -0.03
CA PHE A 338 15.89 17.41 -0.43
C PHE A 338 17.07 17.81 -1.32
N PHE A 339 18.23 17.23 -1.09
CA PHE A 339 19.48 17.43 -1.82
C PHE A 339 19.98 16.09 -2.39
N PRO A 340 19.31 15.54 -3.42
CA PRO A 340 19.78 14.33 -4.10
C PRO A 340 21.12 14.59 -4.80
N PRO A 341 21.94 13.54 -5.03
CA PRO A 341 23.25 13.68 -5.69
C PRO A 341 23.19 14.42 -7.03
N SER A 342 24.25 15.16 -7.37
CA SER A 342 24.38 15.82 -8.67
C SER A 342 24.64 14.81 -9.78
N ILE A 343 23.73 14.72 -10.75
CA ILE A 343 23.78 13.75 -11.87
C ILE A 343 23.81 14.45 -13.23
N ASN A 344 23.89 15.79 -13.22
CA ASN A 344 24.18 16.57 -14.41
C ASN A 344 25.60 16.22 -14.91
N ASN A 345 25.89 16.54 -16.17
CA ASN A 345 27.25 16.47 -16.71
C ASN A 345 28.06 17.68 -16.28
#